data_AF-A0A3S0VFG6-F1
#
_entry.id   AF-A0A3S0VFG6-F1
#
_cell.length_a   1.000
_cell.length_b   1.000
_cell.length_c   1.000
_cell.angle_alpha   90.00
_cell.angle_beta   90.00
_cell.angle_gamma   90.00
#
_symmetry.space_group_name_H-M   'P 1'
#
loop_
_entity.id
_entity.type
_entity.pdbx_description
1 polymer ?
#
loop_
_entity_poly.entity_id
_entity_poly.type
_entity_poly.pdbx_seq_one_letter_code
_entity_poly.pdbx_strand_id
1 'polypeptide(L)'
;MMSSEEKEYHRSDIAKQQLRTAVILFLNEKDLSSVITLSSAANNILYQLVINANKEPFINYAQRVHDAFNGWTPQKEKYRKYINDIFGVNVHKHMGRKCAETCTIDLHSSAENILLIAISEYIKLYGQTDDFVYAFLHWKWQKADGRKIAQAIRDMPEKLKKTEQWRKQFKQEDLSKEPLIEENKTTPKTYQRFQLAAKQLETAIMLFLTEQDRLSAITLSGAADVIFCELVNRQGKKNYTDILASDEGSRRSREELGREINDLLYINSLKHFDNGDEEYIKLDVSECAVAAILKALVNYNMLDGKDDNLIIAFRYWVKMNLDPERYDLKDK
;
A
#
# COMPACT_ATOMS: atom_id res chain seq x y z
N MET A 1 -29.58 -6.42 -2.00
CA MET A 1 -29.50 -5.42 -0.92
C MET A 1 -28.24 -5.73 -0.13
N MET A 2 -27.33 -4.76 0.04
CA MET A 2 -26.08 -4.99 0.76
C MET A 2 -26.40 -5.29 2.23
N SER A 3 -26.07 -6.48 2.73
CA SER A 3 -26.24 -6.81 4.15
C SER A 3 -25.16 -6.07 4.94
N SER A 4 -25.58 -5.09 5.74
CA SER A 4 -24.69 -4.35 6.63
C SER A 4 -24.47 -5.16 7.90
N GLU A 5 -23.26 -5.70 8.05
CA GLU A 5 -22.85 -6.42 9.25
C GLU A 5 -21.45 -5.94 9.63
N GLU A 6 -21.36 -5.25 10.76
CA GLU A 6 -20.08 -4.96 11.39
C GLU A 6 -19.41 -6.29 11.77
N LYS A 7 -18.15 -6.42 11.37
CA LYS A 7 -17.32 -7.58 11.71
C LYS A 7 -16.04 -7.10 12.37
N GLU A 8 -15.54 -7.92 13.28
CA GLU A 8 -14.27 -7.69 13.93
C GLU A 8 -13.15 -8.32 13.10
N TYR A 9 -12.11 -7.54 12.82
CA TYR A 9 -10.94 -7.96 12.03
C TYR A 9 -9.69 -7.78 12.86
N HIS A 10 -8.87 -8.82 12.94
CA HIS A 10 -7.55 -8.69 13.52
C HIS A 10 -6.60 -7.98 12.55
N ARG A 11 -5.69 -7.15 13.07
CA ARG A 11 -4.68 -6.42 12.28
C ARG A 11 -3.85 -7.33 11.40
N SER A 12 -3.53 -8.55 11.86
CA SER A 12 -2.80 -9.52 11.04
C SER A 12 -3.57 -9.95 9.81
N ASP A 13 -4.88 -10.13 9.92
CA ASP A 13 -5.71 -10.62 8.83
C ASP A 13 -5.85 -9.57 7.74
N ILE A 14 -5.99 -8.30 8.15
CA ILE A 14 -5.97 -7.14 7.25
C ILE A 14 -4.65 -7.08 6.49
N ALA A 15 -3.52 -7.13 7.21
CA ALA A 15 -2.21 -7.06 6.58
C ALA A 15 -1.94 -8.25 5.65
N LYS A 16 -2.35 -9.46 6.06
CA LYS A 16 -2.26 -10.68 5.24
C LYS A 16 -3.08 -10.56 3.97
N GLN A 17 -4.32 -10.07 4.06
CA GLN A 17 -5.21 -9.89 2.92
C GLN A 17 -4.68 -8.84 1.93
N GLN A 18 -4.28 -7.66 2.42
CA GLN A 18 -3.66 -6.62 1.60
C GLN A 18 -2.39 -7.13 0.90
N LEU A 19 -1.53 -7.85 1.63
CA LEU A 19 -0.29 -8.39 1.06
C LEU A 19 -0.55 -9.48 0.02
N ARG A 20 -1.53 -10.36 0.25
CA ARG A 20 -1.96 -11.37 -0.71
C ARG A 20 -2.43 -10.72 -2.01
N THR A 21 -3.28 -9.70 -1.91
CA THR A 21 -3.78 -8.95 -3.07
C THR A 21 -2.64 -8.24 -3.81
N ALA A 22 -1.70 -7.63 -3.10
CA ALA A 22 -0.51 -7.02 -3.71
C ALA A 22 0.34 -8.03 -4.49
N VAL A 23 0.56 -9.23 -3.94
CA VAL A 23 1.29 -10.30 -4.63
C VAL A 23 0.55 -10.77 -5.88
N ILE A 24 -0.77 -10.98 -5.80
CA ILE A 24 -1.59 -11.39 -6.96
C ILE A 24 -1.49 -10.34 -8.07
N LEU A 25 -1.66 -9.06 -7.75
CA LEU A 25 -1.54 -7.96 -8.71
C LEU A 25 -0.15 -7.96 -9.36
N PHE A 26 0.90 -8.06 -8.55
CA PHE A 26 2.29 -8.05 -9.02
C PHE A 26 2.62 -9.22 -9.96
N LEU A 27 2.28 -10.45 -9.56
CA LEU A 27 2.58 -11.65 -10.36
C LEU A 27 1.80 -11.69 -11.68
N ASN A 28 0.65 -11.01 -11.76
CA ASN A 28 -0.13 -10.85 -12.99
C ASN A 28 0.22 -9.57 -13.78
N GLU A 29 1.28 -8.86 -13.38
CA GLU A 29 1.72 -7.58 -13.94
C GLU A 29 0.59 -6.54 -14.03
N LYS A 30 -0.31 -6.56 -13.04
CA LYS A 30 -1.44 -5.63 -12.90
C LYS A 30 -1.11 -4.53 -11.91
N ASP A 31 -1.38 -3.31 -12.34
CA ASP A 31 -1.32 -2.07 -11.55
C ASP A 31 -0.25 -2.03 -10.43
N LEU A 32 1.01 -1.86 -10.83
CA LEU A 32 2.15 -1.75 -9.90
C LEU A 32 2.02 -0.56 -8.91
N SER A 33 1.23 0.47 -9.24
CA SER A 33 0.92 1.59 -8.34
C SER A 33 0.12 1.09 -7.12
N SER A 34 -0.87 0.24 -7.34
CA SER A 34 -1.65 -0.42 -6.29
C SER A 34 -0.81 -1.41 -5.49
N VAL A 35 0.08 -2.16 -6.14
CA VAL A 35 1.02 -3.06 -5.44
C VAL A 35 1.86 -2.30 -4.43
N ILE A 36 2.41 -1.15 -4.80
CA ILE A 36 3.24 -0.32 -3.91
C ILE A 36 2.44 0.14 -2.69
N THR A 37 1.22 0.64 -2.91
CA THR A 37 0.35 1.15 -1.85
C THR A 37 -0.08 0.06 -0.87
N LEU A 38 -0.59 -1.07 -1.37
CA LEU A 38 -1.04 -2.18 -0.53
C LEU A 38 0.11 -2.81 0.24
N SER A 39 1.26 -3.01 -0.41
CA SER A 39 2.45 -3.55 0.25
C SER A 39 2.96 -2.60 1.34
N SER A 40 2.94 -1.28 1.10
CA SER A 40 3.30 -0.31 2.14
C SER A 40 2.30 -0.29 3.31
N ALA A 41 1.00 -0.44 3.06
CA ALA A 41 -0.02 -0.49 4.10
C ALA A 41 0.15 -1.75 4.96
N ALA A 42 0.24 -2.92 4.32
CA ALA A 42 0.50 -4.20 4.98
C ALA A 42 1.80 -4.16 5.78
N ASN A 43 2.88 -3.61 5.21
CA ASN A 43 4.17 -3.51 5.88
C ASN A 43 4.12 -2.63 7.14
N ASN A 44 3.35 -1.53 7.15
CA ASN A 44 3.23 -0.71 8.36
C ASN A 44 2.62 -1.51 9.50
N ILE A 45 1.58 -2.32 9.21
CA ILE A 45 0.94 -3.18 10.20
C ILE A 45 1.87 -4.31 10.65
N LEU A 46 2.47 -5.04 9.71
CA LEU A 46 3.39 -6.14 9.99
C LEU A 46 4.61 -5.67 10.78
N TYR A 47 5.15 -4.50 10.46
CA TYR A 47 6.25 -3.89 11.20
C TYR A 47 5.92 -3.76 12.70
N GLN A 48 4.74 -3.25 13.04
CA GLN A 48 4.34 -3.09 14.44
C GLN A 48 4.05 -4.44 15.10
N LEU A 49 3.43 -5.39 14.38
CA LEU A 49 3.24 -6.76 14.87
C LEU A 49 4.58 -7.47 15.15
N VAL A 50 5.61 -7.27 14.31
CA VAL A 50 6.98 -7.78 14.53
C VAL A 50 7.57 -7.22 15.82
N ILE A 51 7.37 -5.93 16.09
CA ILE A 51 7.79 -5.30 17.34
C ILE A 51 7.04 -5.90 18.53
N ASN A 52 5.72 -6.03 18.45
CA ASN A 52 4.89 -6.62 19.50
C ASN A 52 5.32 -8.06 19.81
N ALA A 53 5.78 -8.80 18.80
CA ALA A 53 6.32 -10.16 18.93
C ALA A 53 7.77 -10.22 19.44
N ASN A 54 8.36 -9.09 19.88
CA ASN A 54 9.76 -8.97 20.30
C ASN A 54 10.77 -9.46 19.24
N LYS A 55 10.44 -9.30 17.96
CA LYS A 55 11.31 -9.66 16.83
C LYS A 55 11.91 -8.39 16.22
N GLU A 56 13.06 -8.53 15.55
CA GLU A 56 13.73 -7.40 14.90
C GLU A 56 13.03 -7.04 13.58
N PRO A 57 12.47 -5.82 13.42
CA PRO A 57 11.89 -5.39 12.16
C PRO A 57 12.97 -5.08 11.10
N PHE A 58 12.58 -5.12 9.83
CA PHE A 58 13.45 -4.87 8.67
C PHE A 58 14.22 -3.56 8.80
N ILE A 59 13.56 -2.47 9.22
CA ILE A 59 14.23 -1.16 9.33
C ILE A 59 15.39 -1.19 10.33
N ASN A 60 15.26 -1.93 11.44
CA ASN A 60 16.33 -2.07 12.42
C ASN A 60 17.49 -2.88 11.82
N TYR A 61 17.18 -3.98 11.13
CA TYR A 61 18.19 -4.75 10.41
C TYR A 61 18.92 -3.89 9.36
N ALA A 62 18.18 -3.12 8.57
CA ALA A 62 18.73 -2.23 7.54
C ALA A 62 19.63 -1.13 8.15
N GLN A 63 19.30 -0.61 9.33
CA GLN A 63 20.18 0.32 10.07
C GLN A 63 21.49 -0.34 10.49
N ARG A 64 21.45 -1.60 10.96
CA ARG A 64 22.68 -2.34 11.27
C ARG A 64 23.52 -2.63 10.04
N VAL A 65 22.88 -2.95 8.92
CA VAL A 65 23.58 -3.14 7.63
C VAL A 65 24.25 -1.83 7.23
N HIS A 66 23.54 -0.71 7.31
CA HIS A 66 24.11 0.61 7.03
C HIS A 66 25.32 0.93 7.93
N ASP A 67 25.17 0.75 9.24
CA ASP A 67 26.26 0.89 10.21
C ASP A 67 27.44 -0.04 9.88
N ALA A 68 27.16 -1.20 9.29
CA ALA A 68 28.19 -2.13 8.87
C ALA A 68 29.06 -1.74 7.71
N PHE A 69 28.47 -1.06 6.75
CA PHE A 69 29.22 -0.56 5.61
C PHE A 69 29.80 0.84 5.86
N ASN A 70 29.15 1.67 6.69
CA ASN A 70 29.46 3.10 6.80
C ASN A 70 30.00 3.53 8.17
N GLY A 71 29.97 2.67 9.18
CA GLY A 71 30.49 2.97 10.53
C GLY A 71 29.59 3.89 11.38
N TRP A 72 28.35 4.16 10.96
CA TRP A 72 27.38 4.91 11.75
C TRP A 72 25.94 4.45 11.50
N THR A 73 25.10 4.58 12.54
CA THR A 73 23.68 4.22 12.52
C THR A 73 22.82 5.46 12.23
N PRO A 74 22.01 5.48 11.16
CA PRO A 74 21.16 6.61 10.85
C PRO A 74 19.97 6.71 11.80
N GLN A 75 19.41 7.92 11.97
CA GLN A 75 18.17 8.10 12.72
C GLN A 75 17.03 7.34 12.04
N LYS A 76 16.31 6.53 12.80
CA LYS A 76 15.34 5.54 12.31
C LYS A 76 14.26 6.13 11.40
N GLU A 77 13.65 7.23 11.83
CA GLU A 77 12.54 7.89 11.13
C GLU A 77 13.02 8.49 9.81
N LYS A 78 14.19 9.13 9.82
CA LYS A 78 14.82 9.68 8.61
C LYS A 78 15.20 8.57 7.63
N TYR A 79 15.73 7.46 8.14
CA TYR A 79 16.11 6.32 7.31
C TYR A 79 14.89 5.60 6.72
N ARG A 80 13.82 5.43 7.50
CA ARG A 80 12.53 4.91 7.03
C ARG A 80 11.96 5.80 5.93
N LYS A 81 12.02 7.12 6.11
CA LYS A 81 11.60 8.07 5.08
C LYS A 81 12.44 7.92 3.80
N TYR A 82 13.77 7.87 3.94
CA TYR A 82 14.70 7.68 2.82
C TYR A 82 14.41 6.40 2.03
N ILE A 83 14.20 5.28 2.72
CA ILE A 83 13.82 4.00 2.08
C ILE A 83 12.49 4.12 1.34
N ASN A 84 11.48 4.73 1.97
CA ASN A 84 10.18 4.98 1.34
C ASN A 84 10.27 5.91 0.12
N ASP A 85 11.18 6.88 0.13
CA ASP A 85 11.44 7.77 -1.00
C ASP A 85 12.08 6.99 -2.16
N ILE A 86 13.08 6.14 -1.89
CA ILE A 86 13.74 5.30 -2.91
C ILE A 86 12.77 4.33 -3.55
N PHE A 87 11.93 3.66 -2.75
CA PHE A 87 10.92 2.73 -3.26
C PHE A 87 9.65 3.43 -3.75
N GLY A 88 9.68 4.77 -3.84
CA GLY A 88 8.59 5.59 -4.37
C GLY A 88 7.26 5.48 -3.62
N VAL A 89 7.25 4.93 -2.40
CA VAL A 89 6.06 4.79 -1.56
C VAL A 89 5.44 6.16 -1.30
N ASN A 90 6.25 7.18 -1.00
CA ASN A 90 5.74 8.52 -0.69
C ASN A 90 5.03 9.19 -1.89
N VAL A 91 5.47 8.92 -3.12
CA VAL A 91 4.82 9.41 -4.34
C VAL A 91 3.41 8.82 -4.53
N HIS A 92 3.18 7.62 -4.01
CA HIS A 92 1.89 6.92 -4.14
C HIS A 92 0.89 7.23 -3.02
N LYS A 93 1.35 7.79 -1.89
CA LYS A 93 0.49 8.01 -0.71
C LYS A 93 0.38 9.46 -0.22
N HIS A 94 1.30 10.35 -0.64
CA HIS A 94 1.41 11.71 -0.10
C HIS A 94 1.60 12.74 -1.20
N MET A 95 0.69 13.71 -1.33
CA MET A 95 0.89 14.88 -2.18
C MET A 95 0.62 16.14 -1.37
N GLY A 96 1.62 17.00 -1.26
CA GLY A 96 1.48 18.31 -0.65
C GLY A 96 1.72 19.42 -1.66
N ARG A 97 1.42 20.68 -1.29
CA ARG A 97 1.51 21.88 -2.15
C ARG A 97 2.80 22.05 -2.94
N LYS A 98 3.94 21.60 -2.40
CA LYS A 98 5.27 21.74 -3.02
C LYS A 98 5.71 20.52 -3.84
N CYS A 99 4.94 19.43 -3.84
CA CYS A 99 5.30 18.24 -4.61
C CYS A 99 5.10 18.48 -6.12
N ALA A 100 5.96 17.89 -6.95
CA ALA A 100 5.73 17.89 -8.39
C ALA A 100 4.45 17.09 -8.75
N GLU A 101 3.80 17.49 -9.84
CA GLU A 101 2.66 16.76 -10.43
C GLU A 101 3.09 15.48 -11.15
N THR A 102 4.37 15.42 -11.52
CA THR A 102 5.01 14.25 -12.10
C THR A 102 6.01 13.61 -11.15
N CYS A 103 6.29 12.33 -11.35
CA CYS A 103 7.36 11.62 -10.67
C CYS A 103 8.12 10.72 -11.66
N THR A 104 9.44 10.62 -11.49
CA THR A 104 10.26 9.66 -12.23
C THR A 104 10.55 8.47 -11.34
N ILE A 105 10.05 7.29 -11.71
CA ILE A 105 10.13 6.08 -10.89
C ILE A 105 10.18 4.84 -11.78
N ASP A 106 10.92 3.83 -11.33
CA ASP A 106 10.77 2.47 -11.82
C ASP A 106 9.70 1.76 -10.98
N LEU A 107 8.49 1.65 -11.54
CA LEU A 107 7.36 1.05 -10.84
C LEU A 107 7.59 -0.43 -10.51
N HIS A 108 8.25 -1.19 -11.38
CA HIS A 108 8.45 -2.61 -11.15
C HIS A 108 9.44 -2.83 -10.02
N SER A 109 10.62 -2.18 -10.10
CA SER A 109 11.62 -2.26 -9.02
C SER A 109 11.04 -1.75 -7.69
N SER A 110 10.26 -0.67 -7.71
CA SER A 110 9.63 -0.12 -6.51
C SER A 110 8.62 -1.09 -5.89
N ALA A 111 7.73 -1.66 -6.70
CA ALA A 111 6.73 -2.65 -6.27
C ALA A 111 7.39 -3.91 -5.69
N GLU A 112 8.42 -4.42 -6.37
CA GLU A 112 9.17 -5.59 -5.95
C GLU A 112 9.88 -5.36 -4.61
N ASN A 113 10.56 -4.23 -4.46
CA ASN A 113 11.32 -3.91 -3.24
C ASN A 113 10.40 -3.77 -2.02
N ILE A 114 9.27 -3.08 -2.16
CA ILE A 114 8.34 -2.92 -1.03
C ILE A 114 7.60 -4.22 -0.71
N LEU A 115 7.27 -5.04 -1.72
CA LEU A 115 6.76 -6.40 -1.51
C LEU A 115 7.74 -7.26 -0.74
N LEU A 116 9.02 -7.24 -1.12
CA LEU A 116 10.06 -8.02 -0.45
C LEU A 116 10.17 -7.66 1.03
N ILE A 117 10.07 -6.37 1.37
CA ILE A 117 10.06 -5.93 2.77
C ILE A 117 8.84 -6.48 3.50
N ALA A 118 7.64 -6.27 2.94
CA ALA A 118 6.40 -6.73 3.56
C ALA A 118 6.39 -8.26 3.77
N ILE A 119 6.83 -9.02 2.77
CA ILE A 119 6.99 -10.48 2.83
C ILE A 119 8.03 -10.87 3.88
N SER A 120 9.14 -10.14 4.01
CA SER A 120 10.15 -10.42 5.04
C SER A 120 9.61 -10.24 6.47
N GLU A 121 8.79 -9.22 6.72
CA GLU A 121 8.14 -9.03 8.01
C GLU A 121 7.07 -10.10 8.25
N TYR A 122 6.30 -10.44 7.22
CA TYR A 122 5.32 -11.53 7.27
C TYR A 122 5.96 -12.87 7.67
N ILE A 123 7.07 -13.24 7.03
CA ILE A 123 7.79 -14.49 7.29
C ILE A 123 8.28 -14.56 8.73
N LYS A 124 8.74 -13.45 9.30
CA LYS A 124 9.16 -13.43 10.72
C LYS A 124 8.01 -13.78 11.66
N LEU A 125 6.78 -13.41 11.32
CA LEU A 125 5.60 -13.67 12.14
C LEU A 125 5.01 -15.06 11.90
N TYR A 126 4.82 -15.43 10.63
CA TYR A 126 3.96 -16.56 10.24
C TYR A 126 4.69 -17.65 9.45
N GLY A 127 5.97 -17.45 9.10
CA GLY A 127 6.71 -18.35 8.22
C GLY A 127 6.38 -18.14 6.74
N GLN A 128 6.78 -19.11 5.90
CA GLN A 128 6.78 -18.99 4.43
C GLN A 128 5.83 -19.98 3.73
N THR A 129 4.95 -20.64 4.47
CA THR A 129 4.13 -21.76 3.96
C THR A 129 2.87 -21.31 3.23
N ASP A 130 2.44 -20.06 3.40
CA ASP A 130 1.25 -19.57 2.70
C ASP A 130 1.51 -19.44 1.19
N ASP A 131 0.54 -19.89 0.39
CA ASP A 131 0.68 -20.02 -1.07
C ASP A 131 1.15 -18.73 -1.76
N PHE A 132 0.64 -17.56 -1.34
CA PHE A 132 1.03 -16.28 -1.95
C PHE A 132 2.48 -15.90 -1.59
N VAL A 133 2.93 -16.22 -0.38
CA VAL A 133 4.33 -16.01 0.04
C VAL A 133 5.24 -16.92 -0.76
N TYR A 134 4.90 -18.21 -0.83
CA TYR A 134 5.64 -19.19 -1.60
C TYR A 134 5.72 -18.79 -3.09
N ALA A 135 4.60 -18.38 -3.69
CA ALA A 135 4.55 -17.96 -5.09
C ALA A 135 5.46 -16.75 -5.36
N PHE A 136 5.44 -15.73 -4.49
CA PHE A 136 6.31 -14.57 -4.63
C PHE A 136 7.80 -14.94 -4.45
N LEU A 137 8.13 -15.71 -3.42
CA LEU A 137 9.52 -16.15 -3.18
C LEU A 137 10.05 -17.03 -4.30
N HIS A 138 9.22 -17.93 -4.83
CA HIS A 138 9.58 -18.77 -5.97
C HIS A 138 9.82 -17.93 -7.23
N TRP A 139 8.92 -17.00 -7.55
CA TRP A 139 9.12 -16.04 -8.64
C TRP A 139 10.41 -15.23 -8.47
N LYS A 140 10.67 -14.74 -7.25
CA LYS A 140 11.87 -13.95 -6.94
C LYS A 140 13.13 -14.78 -7.11
N TRP A 141 13.11 -16.04 -6.67
CA TRP A 141 14.23 -16.97 -6.83
C TRP A 141 14.52 -17.27 -8.30
N GLN A 142 13.50 -17.48 -9.13
CA GLN A 142 13.67 -17.74 -10.56
C GLN A 142 14.31 -16.56 -11.32
N LYS A 143 14.06 -15.33 -10.87
CA LYS A 143 14.67 -14.11 -11.43
C LYS A 143 15.97 -13.68 -10.75
N ALA A 144 16.28 -14.24 -9.59
CA ALA A 144 17.46 -13.86 -8.83
C ALA A 144 18.73 -14.42 -9.47
N ASP A 145 19.75 -13.57 -9.54
CA ASP A 145 21.11 -14.02 -9.81
C ASP A 145 21.71 -14.58 -8.51
N GLY A 146 21.57 -15.90 -8.34
CA GLY A 146 22.05 -16.61 -7.16
C GLY A 146 23.53 -16.38 -6.89
N ARG A 147 24.35 -16.24 -7.95
CA ARG A 147 25.79 -15.95 -7.84
C ARG A 147 26.04 -14.56 -7.26
N LYS A 148 25.29 -13.54 -7.71
CA LYS A 148 25.38 -12.18 -7.12
C LYS A 148 24.94 -12.15 -5.66
N ILE A 149 23.87 -12.86 -5.31
CA ILE A 149 23.42 -12.96 -3.91
C ILE A 149 24.51 -13.63 -3.06
N ALA A 150 25.05 -14.76 -3.52
CA ALA A 150 26.13 -15.45 -2.84
C ALA A 150 27.35 -14.55 -2.65
N GLN A 151 27.72 -13.79 -3.68
CA GLN A 151 28.82 -12.83 -3.63
C GLN A 151 28.54 -11.74 -2.59
N ALA A 152 27.35 -11.12 -2.61
CA ALA A 152 26.97 -10.12 -1.61
C ALA A 152 27.03 -10.65 -0.17
N ILE A 153 26.66 -11.92 0.05
CA ILE A 153 26.74 -12.58 1.36
C ILE A 153 28.19 -12.81 1.80
N ARG A 154 29.08 -13.17 0.85
CA ARG A 154 30.53 -13.34 1.10
C ARG A 154 31.21 -12.02 1.41
N ASP A 155 30.83 -10.95 0.72
CA ASP A 155 31.40 -9.61 0.86
C ASP A 155 30.84 -8.85 2.07
N MET A 156 29.84 -9.39 2.75
CA MET A 156 29.22 -8.78 3.92
C MET A 156 30.24 -8.60 5.07
N PRO A 157 30.21 -7.47 5.81
CA PRO A 157 31.09 -7.24 6.95
C PRO A 157 31.00 -8.33 8.05
N GLU A 158 32.14 -8.67 8.67
CA GLU A 158 32.23 -9.74 9.70
C GLU A 158 31.27 -9.54 10.87
N LYS A 159 31.00 -8.29 11.25
CA LYS A 159 30.04 -8.01 12.34
C LYS A 159 28.60 -8.43 12.02
N LEU A 160 28.23 -8.57 10.75
CA LEU A 160 26.95 -9.15 10.33
C LEU A 160 27.03 -10.67 10.20
N LYS A 161 28.16 -11.19 9.68
CA LYS A 161 28.39 -12.63 9.43
C LYS A 161 28.25 -13.51 10.67
N LYS A 162 28.69 -13.02 11.85
CA LYS A 162 28.71 -13.78 13.10
C LYS A 162 27.32 -14.11 13.67
N THR A 163 26.27 -13.41 13.21
CA THR A 163 24.91 -13.54 13.76
C THR A 163 23.99 -14.47 12.95
N GLU A 164 24.45 -15.02 11.83
CA GLU A 164 23.56 -15.61 10.82
C GLU A 164 23.68 -17.14 10.73
N GLN A 165 22.95 -17.84 11.62
CA GLN A 165 22.81 -19.31 11.57
C GLN A 165 22.25 -19.81 10.23
N TRP A 166 21.49 -18.99 9.51
CA TRP A 166 20.87 -19.33 8.22
C TRP A 166 21.90 -19.69 7.13
N ARG A 167 23.14 -19.20 7.23
CA ARG A 167 24.21 -19.53 6.26
C ARG A 167 24.53 -21.03 6.21
N LYS A 168 24.30 -21.75 7.31
CA LYS A 168 24.48 -23.21 7.37
C LYS A 168 23.40 -23.98 6.61
N GLN A 169 22.30 -23.32 6.25
CA GLN A 169 21.15 -23.94 5.59
C GLN A 169 21.22 -23.83 4.06
N PHE A 170 22.07 -22.96 3.51
CA PHE A 170 22.24 -22.84 2.06
C PHE A 170 23.24 -23.87 1.56
N LYS A 171 22.80 -24.74 0.65
CA LYS A 171 23.72 -25.58 -0.12
C LYS A 171 24.42 -24.71 -1.16
N GLN A 172 25.73 -24.89 -1.30
CA GLN A 172 26.56 -24.14 -2.24
C GLN A 172 26.08 -24.29 -3.70
N GLU A 173 25.41 -25.39 -4.01
CA GLU A 173 24.76 -25.70 -5.30
C GLU A 173 23.56 -24.81 -5.63
N ASP A 174 22.85 -24.29 -4.62
CA ASP A 174 21.72 -23.37 -4.87
C ASP A 174 22.19 -21.97 -5.23
N LEU A 175 23.41 -21.62 -4.82
CA LEU A 175 24.02 -20.31 -5.02
C LEU A 175 24.81 -20.19 -6.34
N SER A 176 24.96 -21.27 -7.10
CA SER A 176 25.69 -21.28 -8.38
C SER A 176 24.79 -21.14 -9.61
N LYS A 177 23.46 -21.16 -9.42
CA LYS A 177 22.45 -21.10 -10.48
C LYS A 177 22.38 -19.71 -11.10
N GLU A 178 22.38 -19.69 -12.43
CA GLU A 178 22.05 -18.49 -13.22
C GLU A 178 20.54 -18.24 -13.16
N PRO A 179 20.09 -16.98 -13.33
CA PRO A 179 18.67 -16.68 -13.36
C PRO A 179 17.99 -17.50 -14.47
N LEU A 180 16.88 -18.15 -14.12
CA LEU A 180 16.12 -18.99 -15.06
C LEU A 180 15.24 -18.14 -15.99
N ILE A 181 14.99 -16.90 -15.61
CA ILE A 181 14.19 -15.93 -16.35
C ILE A 181 15.03 -14.66 -16.44
N GLU A 182 15.16 -14.08 -17.64
CA GLU A 182 15.84 -12.79 -17.80
C GLU A 182 15.19 -11.72 -16.92
N GLU A 183 16.04 -10.99 -16.20
CA GLU A 183 15.59 -9.85 -15.40
C GLU A 183 15.03 -8.79 -16.36
N ASN A 184 13.75 -8.46 -16.20
CA ASN A 184 13.13 -7.33 -16.91
C ASN A 184 13.87 -6.07 -16.45
N LYS A 185 14.88 -5.64 -17.21
CA LYS A 185 15.53 -4.34 -17.04
C LYS A 185 14.49 -3.27 -17.32
N THR A 186 13.81 -2.87 -16.25
CA THR A 186 12.89 -1.75 -16.25
C THR A 186 13.72 -0.49 -16.03
N THR A 187 13.39 0.55 -16.79
CA THR A 187 14.03 1.86 -16.65
C THR A 187 13.03 2.80 -15.98
N PRO A 188 13.51 3.74 -15.14
CA PRO A 188 12.64 4.77 -14.60
C PRO A 188 11.88 5.50 -15.71
N LYS A 189 10.57 5.69 -15.50
CA LYS A 189 9.70 6.46 -16.40
C LYS A 189 9.07 7.61 -15.63
N THR A 190 8.74 8.68 -16.34
CA THR A 190 8.01 9.81 -15.76
C THR A 190 6.51 9.56 -15.89
N TYR A 191 5.80 9.67 -14.78
CA TYR A 191 4.35 9.49 -14.69
C TYR A 191 3.69 10.75 -14.17
N GLN A 192 2.47 11.02 -14.64
CA GLN A 192 1.58 11.96 -13.96
C GLN A 192 1.05 11.29 -12.70
N ARG A 193 1.13 11.97 -11.56
CA ARG A 193 0.64 11.43 -10.29
C ARG A 193 -0.87 11.22 -10.31
N PHE A 194 -1.59 12.03 -11.08
CA PHE A 194 -3.01 11.80 -11.38
C PHE A 194 -3.24 10.40 -11.96
N GLN A 195 -2.44 9.96 -12.95
CA GLN A 195 -2.59 8.64 -13.58
C GLN A 195 -2.29 7.50 -12.60
N LEU A 196 -1.32 7.68 -11.70
CA LEU A 196 -1.02 6.68 -10.67
C LEU A 196 -2.18 6.52 -9.68
N ALA A 197 -2.80 7.63 -9.27
CA ALA A 197 -3.98 7.65 -8.41
C ALA A 197 -5.24 7.13 -9.12
N ALA A 198 -5.43 7.45 -10.40
CA ALA A 198 -6.52 6.95 -11.23
C ALA A 198 -6.51 5.41 -11.28
N LYS A 199 -5.34 4.82 -11.55
CA LYS A 199 -5.17 3.36 -11.53
C LYS A 199 -5.46 2.73 -10.17
N GLN A 200 -5.05 3.38 -9.08
CA GLN A 200 -5.39 2.92 -7.73
C GLN A 200 -6.90 2.90 -7.51
N LEU A 201 -7.62 3.94 -7.96
CA LEU A 201 -9.08 4.00 -7.87
C LEU A 201 -9.76 2.97 -8.76
N GLU A 202 -9.29 2.78 -10.00
CA GLU A 202 -9.77 1.73 -10.92
C GLU A 202 -9.61 0.33 -10.29
N THR A 203 -8.44 0.04 -9.73
CA THR A 203 -8.18 -1.23 -9.04
C THR A 203 -9.06 -1.38 -7.81
N ALA A 204 -9.27 -0.31 -7.03
CA ALA A 204 -10.18 -0.34 -5.88
C ALA A 204 -11.62 -0.69 -6.29
N ILE A 205 -12.13 -0.04 -7.33
CA ILE A 205 -13.46 -0.31 -7.90
C ILE A 205 -13.56 -1.76 -8.38
N MET A 206 -12.54 -2.25 -9.09
CA MET A 206 -12.51 -3.62 -9.60
C MET A 206 -12.53 -4.66 -8.46
N LEU A 207 -11.70 -4.48 -7.43
CA LEU A 207 -11.68 -5.35 -6.24
C LEU A 207 -13.01 -5.33 -5.49
N PHE A 208 -13.68 -4.17 -5.43
CA PHE A 208 -14.99 -4.04 -4.82
C PHE A 208 -16.09 -4.74 -5.62
N LEU A 209 -16.21 -4.45 -6.92
CA LEU A 209 -17.27 -4.97 -7.79
C LEU A 209 -17.19 -6.49 -7.99
N THR A 210 -15.97 -7.05 -7.92
CA THR A 210 -15.73 -8.49 -8.00
C THR A 210 -15.74 -9.19 -6.64
N GLU A 211 -16.02 -8.45 -5.56
CA GLU A 211 -16.04 -8.91 -4.17
C GLU A 211 -14.73 -9.59 -3.70
N GLN A 212 -13.61 -9.34 -4.40
CA GLN A 212 -12.34 -10.02 -4.12
C GLN A 212 -11.69 -9.50 -2.84
N ASP A 213 -11.59 -8.18 -2.68
CA ASP A 213 -10.88 -7.59 -1.55
C ASP A 213 -11.34 -6.15 -1.25
N ARG A 214 -12.38 -6.04 -0.43
CA ARG A 214 -12.94 -4.74 -0.03
C ARG A 214 -12.03 -3.97 0.94
N LEU A 215 -11.19 -4.65 1.75
CA LEU A 215 -10.22 -3.97 2.64
C LEU A 215 -9.13 -3.26 1.81
N SER A 216 -8.61 -3.93 0.78
CA SER A 216 -7.70 -3.31 -0.18
C SER A 216 -8.37 -2.19 -0.97
N ALA A 217 -9.66 -2.33 -1.33
CA ALA A 217 -10.41 -1.26 -2.00
C ALA A 217 -10.49 0.03 -1.16
N ILE A 218 -10.75 -0.06 0.15
CA ILE A 218 -10.73 1.10 1.07
C ILE A 218 -9.35 1.76 1.06
N THR A 219 -8.31 0.94 1.19
CA THR A 219 -6.90 1.40 1.28
C THR A 219 -6.47 2.15 0.04
N LEU A 220 -6.75 1.58 -1.15
CA LEU A 220 -6.41 2.16 -2.44
C LEU A 220 -7.20 3.45 -2.72
N SER A 221 -8.50 3.45 -2.44
CA SER A 221 -9.34 4.64 -2.60
C SER A 221 -8.86 5.80 -1.73
N GLY A 222 -8.51 5.50 -0.46
CA GLY A 222 -7.97 6.49 0.46
C GLY A 222 -6.62 7.06 0.01
N ALA A 223 -5.75 6.25 -0.59
CA ALA A 223 -4.47 6.72 -1.14
C ALA A 223 -4.67 7.60 -2.40
N ALA A 224 -5.54 7.17 -3.31
CA ALA A 224 -5.88 7.91 -4.51
C ALA A 224 -6.49 9.28 -4.18
N ASP A 225 -7.40 9.32 -3.21
CA ASP A 225 -8.08 10.54 -2.77
C ASP A 225 -7.11 11.61 -2.23
N VAL A 226 -6.06 11.22 -1.51
CA VAL A 226 -5.02 12.17 -1.05
C VAL A 226 -4.38 12.91 -2.22
N ILE A 227 -4.12 12.21 -3.33
CA ILE A 227 -3.54 12.81 -4.54
C ILE A 227 -4.57 13.68 -5.25
N PHE A 228 -5.81 13.20 -5.42
CA PHE A 228 -6.86 13.97 -6.09
C PHE A 228 -7.21 15.24 -5.33
N CYS A 229 -7.39 15.18 -4.00
CA CYS A 229 -7.66 16.35 -3.17
C CYS A 229 -6.64 17.47 -3.41
N GLU A 230 -5.35 17.14 -3.40
CA GLU A 230 -4.29 18.13 -3.60
C GLU A 230 -4.26 18.66 -5.04
N LEU A 231 -4.52 17.84 -6.05
CA LEU A 231 -4.65 18.29 -7.43
C LEU A 231 -5.85 19.24 -7.64
N VAL A 232 -7.00 18.96 -7.01
CA VAL A 232 -8.19 19.83 -7.06
C VAL A 232 -7.86 21.19 -6.45
N ASN A 233 -7.18 21.20 -5.30
CA ASN A 233 -6.75 22.42 -4.63
C ASN A 233 -5.86 23.30 -5.53
N ARG A 234 -4.95 22.68 -6.28
CA ARG A 234 -4.06 23.40 -7.20
C ARG A 234 -4.79 24.04 -8.38
N GLN A 235 -5.92 23.48 -8.78
CA GLN A 235 -6.81 24.10 -9.76
C GLN A 235 -7.68 25.23 -9.18
N GLY A 236 -7.51 25.57 -7.90
CA GLY A 236 -8.32 26.59 -7.21
C GLY A 236 -9.78 26.16 -6.98
N LYS A 237 -10.07 24.87 -7.11
CA LYS A 237 -11.38 24.27 -6.87
C LYS A 237 -11.48 23.80 -5.41
N LYS A 238 -12.70 23.68 -4.89
CA LYS A 238 -12.98 23.09 -3.57
C LYS A 238 -13.01 21.57 -3.70
N ASN A 239 -12.17 20.86 -2.94
CA ASN A 239 -12.21 19.40 -2.85
C ASN A 239 -13.42 18.93 -2.00
N TYR A 240 -13.64 17.61 -1.93
CA TYR A 240 -14.72 17.01 -1.13
C TYR A 240 -14.76 17.51 0.32
N THR A 241 -13.62 17.53 1.02
CA THR A 241 -13.53 18.00 2.40
C THR A 241 -13.83 19.50 2.52
N ASP A 242 -13.42 20.31 1.54
CA ASP A 242 -13.73 21.75 1.51
C ASP A 242 -15.23 22.02 1.34
N ILE A 243 -15.92 21.18 0.55
CA ILE A 243 -17.37 21.27 0.36
C ILE A 243 -18.07 20.98 1.68
N LEU A 244 -17.75 19.87 2.34
CA LEU A 244 -18.32 19.52 3.64
C LEU A 244 -18.04 20.59 4.70
N ALA A 245 -16.82 21.12 4.77
CA ALA A 245 -16.46 22.17 5.72
C ALA A 245 -17.25 23.48 5.48
N SER A 246 -17.60 23.76 4.23
CA SER A 246 -18.44 24.92 3.86
C SER A 246 -19.87 24.73 4.36
N ASP A 247 -20.41 23.53 4.28
CA ASP A 247 -21.78 23.20 4.70
C ASP A 247 -21.93 23.19 6.24
N GLU A 248 -20.88 22.85 6.98
CA GLU A 248 -20.87 22.86 8.45
C GLU A 248 -20.63 24.25 9.08
N GLY A 249 -20.50 25.29 8.26
CA GLY A 249 -20.37 26.67 8.76
C GLY A 249 -19.03 26.97 9.43
N SER A 250 -17.92 26.37 8.97
CA SER A 250 -16.53 26.71 9.34
C SER A 250 -16.06 26.43 10.79
N ARG A 251 -16.76 25.59 11.56
CA ARG A 251 -16.35 25.28 12.95
C ARG A 251 -15.08 24.44 13.09
N ARG A 252 -14.73 23.68 12.05
CA ARG A 252 -13.59 22.75 12.04
C ARG A 252 -12.63 23.11 10.92
N SER A 253 -11.34 22.89 11.15
CA SER A 253 -10.35 22.97 10.08
C SER A 253 -10.54 21.82 9.08
N ARG A 254 -10.10 22.03 7.85
CA ARG A 254 -10.13 21.00 6.81
C ARG A 254 -9.33 19.76 7.20
N GLU A 255 -8.19 19.95 7.85
CA GLU A 255 -7.32 18.86 8.31
C GLU A 255 -7.98 18.01 9.39
N GLU A 256 -8.73 18.63 10.31
CA GLU A 256 -9.52 17.92 11.33
C GLU A 256 -10.65 17.12 10.68
N LEU A 257 -11.45 17.75 9.82
CA LEU A 257 -12.57 17.09 9.15
C LEU A 257 -12.09 15.95 8.24
N GLY A 258 -11.00 16.17 7.49
CA GLY A 258 -10.40 15.16 6.64
C GLY A 258 -9.86 13.96 7.44
N ARG A 259 -9.31 14.20 8.63
CA ARG A 259 -8.87 13.13 9.54
C ARG A 259 -10.07 12.34 10.06
N GLU A 260 -11.08 13.03 10.58
CA GLU A 260 -12.29 12.42 11.11
C GLU A 260 -13.02 11.55 10.08
N ILE A 261 -13.15 12.02 8.84
CA ILE A 261 -13.73 11.22 7.76
C ILE A 261 -12.86 9.98 7.48
N ASN A 262 -11.54 10.12 7.42
CA ASN A 262 -10.65 8.98 7.20
C ASN A 262 -10.69 7.96 8.34
N ASP A 263 -10.92 8.42 9.58
CA ASP A 263 -11.06 7.57 10.75
C ASP A 263 -12.42 6.86 10.75
N LEU A 264 -13.51 7.58 10.42
CA LEU A 264 -14.86 7.02 10.25
C LEU A 264 -14.90 5.93 9.17
N LEU A 265 -14.15 6.12 8.08
CA LEU A 265 -14.03 5.16 6.97
C LEU A 265 -12.93 4.12 7.18
N TYR A 266 -12.31 4.08 8.37
CA TYR A 266 -11.21 3.18 8.75
C TYR A 266 -9.98 3.23 7.82
N ILE A 267 -9.85 4.23 6.95
CA ILE A 267 -8.73 4.37 6.01
C ILE A 267 -7.39 4.45 6.75
N ASN A 268 -7.34 5.19 7.86
CA ASN A 268 -6.11 5.32 8.65
C ASN A 268 -5.79 4.02 9.36
N SER A 269 -6.78 3.40 10.01
CA SER A 269 -6.65 2.08 10.62
C SER A 269 -6.12 1.07 9.60
N LEU A 270 -6.68 0.94 8.41
CA LEU A 270 -6.22 -0.06 7.44
C LEU A 270 -4.79 0.19 6.89
N LYS A 271 -4.16 1.34 7.17
CA LYS A 271 -2.80 1.68 6.70
C LYS A 271 -1.76 1.79 7.80
N HIS A 272 -2.19 2.00 9.04
CA HIS A 272 -1.36 2.35 10.17
C HIS A 272 -1.72 1.47 11.37
N PHE A 273 -0.68 1.06 12.08
CA PHE A 273 -0.79 0.36 13.34
C PHE A 273 0.42 0.80 14.15
N ASP A 274 0.18 1.71 15.10
CA ASP A 274 1.20 2.29 15.95
C ASP A 274 1.18 1.65 17.34
N ASN A 275 2.22 1.91 18.13
CA ASN A 275 2.33 1.35 19.47
C ASN A 275 1.19 1.86 20.37
N GLY A 276 0.41 0.93 20.93
CA GLY A 276 -0.75 1.23 21.78
C GLY A 276 -2.10 1.19 21.06
N ASP A 277 -2.11 1.03 19.73
CA ASP A 277 -3.35 0.81 18.97
C ASP A 277 -3.97 -0.55 19.29
N GLU A 278 -5.29 -0.67 19.07
CA GLU A 278 -6.01 -1.93 19.21
C GLU A 278 -5.67 -2.92 18.09
N GLU A 279 -5.48 -4.19 18.48
CA GLU A 279 -5.20 -5.31 17.57
C GLU A 279 -6.44 -5.76 16.77
N TYR A 280 -7.63 -5.34 17.18
CA TYR A 280 -8.88 -5.63 16.49
C TYR A 280 -9.55 -4.33 16.07
N ILE A 281 -10.17 -4.33 14.90
CA ILE A 281 -11.04 -3.24 14.45
C ILE A 281 -12.40 -3.80 14.09
N LYS A 282 -13.46 -3.11 14.51
CA LYS A 282 -14.84 -3.42 14.13
C LYS A 282 -15.23 -2.48 13.01
N LEU A 283 -15.59 -3.01 11.84
CA LEU A 283 -16.10 -2.21 10.73
C LEU A 283 -17.07 -3.00 9.85
N ASP A 284 -18.02 -2.28 9.25
CA ASP A 284 -18.71 -2.73 8.05
C ASP A 284 -17.83 -2.45 6.83
N VAL A 285 -17.08 -3.48 6.40
CA VAL A 285 -16.15 -3.36 5.27
C VAL A 285 -16.86 -2.97 3.97
N SER A 286 -18.12 -3.39 3.78
CA SER A 286 -18.84 -3.10 2.53
C SER A 286 -19.25 -1.64 2.49
N GLU A 287 -19.82 -1.12 3.57
CA GLU A 287 -20.20 0.31 3.67
C GLU A 287 -18.97 1.22 3.62
N CYS A 288 -17.90 0.87 4.35
CA CYS A 288 -16.65 1.63 4.32
C CYS A 288 -16.01 1.65 2.93
N ALA A 289 -16.03 0.52 2.19
CA ALA A 289 -15.48 0.46 0.84
C ALA A 289 -16.26 1.33 -0.14
N VAL A 290 -17.59 1.27 -0.12
CA VAL A 290 -18.44 2.13 -0.96
C VAL A 290 -18.16 3.60 -0.65
N ALA A 291 -18.17 3.98 0.63
CA ALA A 291 -17.97 5.36 1.05
C ALA A 291 -16.56 5.88 0.70
N ALA A 292 -15.51 5.06 0.86
CA ALA A 292 -14.15 5.43 0.49
C ALA A 292 -14.00 5.64 -1.03
N ILE A 293 -14.60 4.77 -1.85
CA ILE A 293 -14.60 4.92 -3.32
C ILE A 293 -15.37 6.18 -3.73
N LEU A 294 -16.56 6.41 -3.17
CA LEU A 294 -17.37 7.60 -3.46
C LEU A 294 -16.63 8.89 -3.09
N LYS A 295 -15.97 8.93 -1.93
CA LYS A 295 -15.13 10.05 -1.50
C LYS A 295 -14.04 10.38 -2.54
N ALA A 296 -13.28 9.37 -2.98
CA ALA A 296 -12.25 9.53 -4.00
C ALA A 296 -12.84 9.99 -5.35
N LEU A 297 -14.00 9.45 -5.74
CA LEU A 297 -14.67 9.76 -7.00
C LEU A 297 -15.11 11.22 -7.09
N VAL A 298 -15.53 11.85 -5.99
CA VAL A 298 -15.92 13.27 -6.00
C VAL A 298 -14.76 14.13 -6.51
N ASN A 299 -13.56 13.94 -5.94
CA ASN A 299 -12.38 14.68 -6.34
C ASN A 299 -11.89 14.28 -7.74
N TYR A 300 -11.95 12.99 -8.09
CA TYR A 300 -11.61 12.50 -9.42
C TYR A 300 -12.45 13.17 -10.53
N ASN A 301 -13.77 13.30 -10.30
CA ASN A 301 -14.70 13.92 -11.26
C ASN A 301 -14.44 15.43 -11.46
N MET A 302 -13.84 16.10 -10.47
CA MET A 302 -13.46 17.52 -10.59
C MET A 302 -12.21 17.72 -11.44
N LEU A 303 -11.41 16.67 -11.62
CA LEU A 303 -10.16 16.62 -12.39
C LEU A 303 -10.36 16.04 -13.80
N ASP A 304 -11.58 16.14 -14.34
CA ASP A 304 -12.00 15.65 -15.66
C ASP A 304 -12.05 14.12 -15.83
N GLY A 305 -12.04 13.37 -14.72
CA GLY A 305 -12.19 11.91 -14.69
C GLY A 305 -13.64 11.39 -14.81
N LYS A 306 -14.42 11.85 -15.80
CA LYS A 306 -15.88 11.57 -15.80
C LYS A 306 -16.32 10.35 -16.63
N ASP A 307 -15.54 9.95 -17.62
CA ASP A 307 -15.96 9.01 -18.68
C ASP A 307 -15.24 7.66 -18.65
N ASP A 308 -14.73 7.24 -17.49
CA ASP A 308 -14.14 5.90 -17.35
C ASP A 308 -15.22 4.83 -17.20
N ASN A 309 -15.12 3.75 -17.99
CA ASN A 309 -16.06 2.63 -17.98
C ASN A 309 -16.22 1.99 -16.59
N LEU A 310 -15.14 1.86 -15.81
CA LEU A 310 -15.21 1.27 -14.46
C LEU A 310 -15.99 2.18 -13.49
N ILE A 311 -15.86 3.49 -13.66
CA ILE A 311 -16.57 4.47 -12.83
C ILE A 311 -18.05 4.49 -13.18
N ILE A 312 -18.37 4.43 -14.48
CA ILE A 312 -19.75 4.28 -14.94
C ILE A 312 -20.35 2.99 -14.35
N ALA A 313 -19.64 1.86 -14.42
CA ALA A 313 -20.08 0.60 -13.84
C ALA A 313 -20.30 0.70 -12.32
N PHE A 314 -19.39 1.35 -11.58
CA PHE A 314 -19.55 1.56 -10.14
C PHE A 314 -20.75 2.46 -9.81
N ARG A 315 -20.98 3.54 -10.56
CA ARG A 315 -22.17 4.40 -10.38
C ARG A 315 -23.47 3.63 -10.62
N TYR A 316 -23.52 2.79 -11.66
CA TYR A 316 -24.65 1.91 -11.89
C TYR A 316 -24.84 0.93 -10.73
N TRP A 317 -23.76 0.32 -10.23
CA TRP A 317 -23.81 -0.54 -9.06
C TRP A 317 -24.39 0.19 -7.85
N VAL A 318 -23.93 1.40 -7.56
CA VAL A 318 -24.43 2.24 -6.45
C VAL A 318 -25.94 2.48 -6.59
N LYS A 319 -26.40 2.89 -7.78
CA LYS A 319 -27.83 3.14 -8.05
C LYS A 319 -28.71 1.89 -7.84
N MET A 320 -28.19 0.71 -8.14
CA MET A 320 -28.95 -0.55 -8.05
C MET A 320 -28.91 -1.17 -6.66
N ASN A 321 -27.88 -0.89 -5.85
CA ASN A 321 -27.62 -1.64 -4.62
C ASN A 321 -27.71 -0.82 -3.33
N LEU A 322 -27.57 0.51 -3.39
CA LEU A 322 -27.78 1.36 -2.23
C LEU A 322 -29.26 1.71 -2.07
N ASP A 323 -29.73 1.66 -0.82
CA ASP A 323 -31.08 2.05 -0.46
C ASP A 323 -31.26 3.57 -0.60
N PRO A 324 -32.12 4.04 -1.52
CA PRO A 324 -32.28 5.47 -1.75
C PRO A 324 -32.84 6.23 -0.54
N GLU A 325 -33.58 5.57 0.36
CA GLU A 325 -34.11 6.19 1.58
C GLU A 325 -33.03 6.33 2.65
N ARG A 326 -32.24 5.27 2.85
CA ARG A 326 -31.16 5.28 3.84
C ARG A 326 -30.08 6.32 3.52
N TYR A 327 -29.76 6.48 2.24
CA TYR A 327 -28.64 7.33 1.78
C TYR A 327 -29.08 8.64 1.13
N ASP A 328 -30.36 9.03 1.24
CA ASP A 328 -30.93 10.24 0.67
C ASP A 328 -30.60 10.43 -0.83
N LEU A 329 -30.79 9.36 -1.62
CA LEU A 329 -30.49 9.34 -3.06
C LEU A 329 -31.72 9.65 -3.93
N LYS A 330 -32.83 10.15 -3.35
CA LYS A 330 -34.05 10.44 -4.09
C LYS A 330 -33.86 11.68 -4.98
N ASP A 331 -33.89 11.45 -6.30
CA ASP A 331 -33.97 12.42 -7.41
C ASP A 331 -33.16 13.73 -7.25
N LYS A 332 -31.82 13.59 -7.20
CA LYS A 332 -30.85 14.65 -7.50
C LYS A 332 -29.98 14.30 -8.69
#